data_AF-R1EL95-F1
#
_entry.id   AF-R1EL95-F1
#
_cell.length_a   1.000
_cell.length_b   1.000
_cell.length_c   1.000
_cell.angle_alpha   90.00
_cell.angle_beta   90.00
_cell.angle_gamma   90.00
#
_symmetry.space_group_name_H-M   'P 1'
#
loop_
_entity.id
_entity.type
_entity.pdbx_description
1 polymer ?
#
loop_
_entity_poly.entity_id
_entity_poly.type
_entity_poly.pdbx_seq_one_letter_code
_entity_poly.pdbx_strand_id
1 'polypeptide(L)'
;MICTTDPPKLSPEHPIRRAFASYGTATARHWLFSLLLSVAVAVFLCYPVVFLYESSAAGGLPHHVWTSVRSYDGPSNTPPDVEMRQLWVHGSYMKALDARVLRDALRIQERLIGPGFGSDLSGGVNVTGDADADALPEAETAGCCNPHVSDQIPWRCHSPLMYWNCSLPAIDLDEDVLSTIDSQKGRRSSYNFTLQPLSVFAGKSFNGTRLLAADALVITIFDRSGGTIADEFDRRSRTLARDSPDDWVFYPDTGLRKLKAVKSVFGLFCTVIAQMFISICSSFTICGILRINLANVPGEAYPFVVLVIGLENM
;
A
#
# COMPACT_ATOMS: atom_id res chain seq x y z
N MET A 1 -26.95 34.00 -8.60
CA MET A 1 -26.88 32.92 -7.60
C MET A 1 -25.62 33.15 -6.79
N ILE A 2 -25.75 33.68 -5.57
CA ILE A 2 -24.61 34.06 -4.72
C ILE A 2 -24.40 32.91 -3.75
N CYS A 3 -23.40 32.07 -4.01
CA CYS A 3 -22.92 31.10 -3.02
C CYS A 3 -21.92 31.83 -2.11
N THR A 4 -22.30 32.02 -0.86
CA THR A 4 -21.38 32.47 0.20
C THR A 4 -20.84 31.23 0.91
N THR A 5 -19.51 31.12 0.98
CA THR A 5 -18.76 30.02 1.61
C THR A 5 -18.50 30.26 3.10
N ASP A 6 -19.01 31.36 3.66
CA ASP A 6 -18.81 31.70 5.07
C ASP A 6 -20.06 31.34 5.88
N PRO A 7 -19.92 30.63 7.02
CA PRO A 7 -21.05 30.32 7.87
C PRO A 7 -21.68 31.61 8.42
N PRO A 8 -23.02 31.68 8.55
CA PRO A 8 -23.70 32.88 9.01
C PRO A 8 -23.25 33.24 10.44
N LYS A 9 -22.59 34.38 10.58
CA LYS A 9 -22.12 34.88 11.89
C LYS A 9 -23.31 35.43 12.68
N LEU A 10 -23.90 34.57 13.51
CA LEU A 10 -25.00 34.94 14.40
C LEU A 10 -24.52 35.92 15.50
N SER A 11 -25.33 36.95 15.77
CA SER A 11 -25.03 37.95 16.80
C SER A 11 -24.91 37.29 18.19
N PRO A 12 -24.12 37.86 19.12
CA PRO A 12 -23.95 37.30 20.47
C PRO A 12 -25.25 37.15 21.26
N GLU A 13 -26.24 38.00 20.98
CA GLU A 13 -27.55 37.98 21.63
C GLU A 13 -28.57 37.06 20.94
N HIS A 14 -28.17 36.42 19.83
CA HIS A 14 -29.06 35.54 19.10
C HIS A 14 -29.51 34.35 19.97
N PRO A 15 -30.82 34.07 20.09
CA PRO A 15 -31.34 33.07 21.03
C PRO A 15 -30.77 31.67 20.77
N ILE A 16 -30.56 31.31 19.50
CA ILE A 16 -29.95 30.03 19.09
C ILE A 16 -28.50 29.92 19.61
N ARG A 17 -27.68 30.96 19.44
CA ARG A 17 -26.29 30.95 19.88
C ARG A 17 -26.19 30.86 21.40
N ARG A 18 -27.06 31.59 22.11
CA ARG A 18 -27.14 31.56 23.58
C ARG A 18 -27.58 30.18 24.09
N ALA A 19 -28.56 29.56 23.43
CA ALA A 19 -29.01 28.20 23.78
C ALA A 19 -27.87 27.18 23.62
N PHE A 20 -27.21 27.11 22.46
CA PHE A 20 -26.08 26.20 22.23
C PHE A 20 -24.90 26.45 23.17
N ALA A 21 -24.55 27.71 23.44
CA ALA A 21 -23.47 28.04 24.37
C ALA A 21 -23.80 27.64 25.82
N SER A 22 -25.05 27.88 26.26
CA SER A 22 -25.50 27.47 27.60
C SER A 22 -25.57 25.95 27.76
N TYR A 23 -26.00 25.24 26.72
CA TYR A 23 -26.02 23.78 26.69
C TYR A 23 -24.60 23.20 26.69
N GLY A 24 -23.71 23.70 25.83
CA GLY A 24 -22.32 23.24 25.78
C GLY A 24 -21.56 23.47 27.09
N THR A 25 -21.77 24.63 27.73
CA THR A 25 -21.16 24.91 29.04
C THR A 25 -21.73 24.04 30.16
N ALA A 26 -23.03 23.74 30.17
CA ALA A 26 -23.64 22.81 31.11
C ALA A 26 -23.09 21.38 30.93
N THR A 27 -22.97 20.91 29.68
CA THR A 27 -22.42 19.59 29.33
C THR A 27 -20.94 19.48 29.71
N ALA A 28 -20.14 20.51 29.47
CA ALA A 28 -18.73 20.54 29.88
C ALA A 28 -18.56 20.53 31.41
N ARG A 29 -19.44 21.25 32.13
CA ARG A 29 -19.42 21.32 33.60
C ARG A 29 -19.85 20.00 34.26
N HIS A 30 -20.77 19.26 33.63
CA HIS A 30 -21.30 17.98 34.13
C HIS A 30 -20.95 16.81 33.19
N TRP A 31 -19.71 16.78 32.72
CA TRP A 31 -19.25 15.84 31.69
C TRP A 31 -19.51 14.37 32.03
N LEU A 32 -19.29 13.95 33.29
CA LEU A 32 -19.46 12.57 33.71
C LEU A 32 -20.93 12.12 33.65
N PHE A 33 -21.85 12.95 34.13
CA PHE A 33 -23.29 12.65 34.07
C PHE A 33 -23.78 12.60 32.63
N SER A 34 -23.36 13.56 31.80
CA SER A 34 -23.70 13.56 30.38
C SER A 34 -23.17 12.32 29.65
N LEU A 35 -21.96 11.87 29.98
CA LEU A 35 -21.36 10.69 29.40
C LEU A 35 -22.10 9.42 29.82
N LEU A 36 -22.37 9.23 31.12
CA LEU A 36 -23.12 8.09 31.63
C LEU A 36 -24.55 8.02 31.06
N LEU A 37 -25.23 9.17 30.96
CA LEU A 37 -26.56 9.24 30.38
C LEU A 37 -26.54 8.85 28.89
N SER A 38 -25.56 9.34 28.12
CA SER A 38 -25.41 8.99 26.70
C SER A 38 -25.13 7.50 26.50
N VAL A 39 -24.28 6.89 27.34
CA VAL A 39 -23.98 5.45 27.30
C VAL A 39 -25.21 4.63 27.69
N ALA A 40 -25.96 5.03 28.71
CA ALA A 40 -27.18 4.34 29.11
C ALA A 40 -28.23 4.34 27.99
N VAL A 41 -28.44 5.48 27.34
CA VAL A 41 -29.34 5.61 26.18
C VAL A 41 -28.84 4.77 24.99
N ALA A 42 -27.54 4.80 24.71
CA ALA A 42 -26.92 4.00 23.66
C ALA A 42 -27.11 2.50 23.89
N VAL A 43 -26.83 2.00 25.09
CA VAL A 43 -27.02 0.60 25.45
C VAL A 43 -28.49 0.21 25.34
N PHE A 44 -29.41 1.05 25.84
CA PHE A 44 -30.85 0.78 25.75
C PHE A 44 -31.34 0.69 24.30
N LEU A 45 -30.87 1.57 23.42
CA LEU A 45 -31.24 1.58 22.01
C LEU A 45 -30.53 0.49 21.18
N CYS A 46 -29.34 0.03 21.58
CA CYS A 46 -28.60 -1.01 20.87
C CYS A 46 -28.90 -2.43 21.37
N TYR A 47 -29.44 -2.58 22.59
CA TYR A 47 -29.76 -3.88 23.19
C TYR A 47 -30.68 -4.76 22.31
N PRO A 48 -31.74 -4.22 21.65
CA PRO A 48 -32.64 -5.05 20.84
C PRO A 48 -32.03 -5.57 19.53
N VAL A 49 -31.00 -4.91 18.98
CA VAL A 49 -30.30 -5.37 17.76
C VAL A 49 -29.66 -6.74 17.95
N VAL A 50 -29.18 -7.03 19.15
CA VAL A 50 -28.55 -8.33 19.48
C VAL A 50 -29.58 -9.47 19.39
N PHE A 51 -30.86 -9.19 19.68
CA PHE A 51 -31.95 -10.19 19.63
C PHE A 51 -32.66 -10.22 18.28
N LEU A 52 -32.52 -9.20 17.43
CA LEU A 52 -33.05 -9.18 16.06
C LEU A 52 -32.14 -9.92 15.06
N TYR A 53 -30.92 -10.29 15.45
CA TYR A 53 -29.95 -10.98 14.59
C TYR A 53 -30.30 -12.47 14.33
N GLU A 54 -31.21 -13.07 15.11
CA GLU A 54 -31.59 -14.49 14.94
C GLU A 54 -32.71 -14.75 13.90
N SER A 55 -33.25 -13.74 13.22
CA SER A 55 -34.16 -13.98 12.07
C SER A 55 -33.36 -14.17 10.77
N SER A 56 -32.87 -15.39 10.56
CA SER A 56 -32.51 -16.02 9.27
C SER A 56 -32.00 -15.09 8.15
N ALA A 57 -30.96 -14.31 8.45
CA ALA A 57 -30.06 -13.68 7.45
C ALA A 57 -28.57 -13.79 7.87
N ALA A 58 -28.25 -14.60 8.87
CA ALA A 58 -26.90 -14.87 9.33
C ALA A 58 -26.20 -15.94 8.46
N GLY A 59 -25.99 -15.61 7.19
CA GLY A 59 -24.86 -16.16 6.43
C GLY A 59 -23.65 -15.28 6.72
N GLY A 60 -22.55 -15.87 7.18
CA GLY A 60 -21.34 -15.15 7.59
C GLY A 60 -20.93 -14.07 6.60
N LEU A 61 -20.76 -12.84 7.12
CA LEU A 61 -20.27 -11.70 6.34
C LEU A 61 -18.89 -12.05 5.73
N PRO A 62 -18.75 -12.06 4.39
CA PRO A 62 -17.46 -12.31 3.76
C PRO A 62 -16.59 -11.05 3.88
N HIS A 63 -15.36 -11.22 4.37
CA HIS A 63 -14.34 -10.15 4.51
C HIS A 63 -13.77 -9.66 3.16
N HIS A 64 -14.50 -9.78 2.06
CA HIS A 64 -14.02 -9.49 0.71
C HIS A 64 -15.19 -8.90 -0.11
N VAL A 65 -15.56 -7.67 0.21
CA VAL A 65 -16.69 -6.99 -0.48
C VAL A 65 -16.23 -6.32 -1.78
N TRP A 66 -14.93 -6.17 -2.02
CA TRP A 66 -14.44 -5.54 -3.27
C TRP A 66 -13.59 -6.43 -4.18
N THR A 67 -13.46 -7.71 -3.84
CA THR A 67 -12.97 -8.71 -4.79
C THR A 67 -13.76 -9.99 -4.59
N SER A 68 -14.23 -10.60 -5.67
CA SER A 68 -14.63 -12.02 -5.70
C SER A 68 -13.39 -12.90 -5.51
N VAL A 69 -12.59 -12.65 -4.47
CA VAL A 69 -11.48 -13.50 -4.07
C VAL A 69 -11.97 -14.21 -2.83
N ARG A 70 -12.47 -15.42 -3.06
CA ARG A 70 -12.70 -16.40 -2.01
C ARG A 70 -11.48 -16.40 -1.08
N SER A 71 -11.69 -16.30 0.24
CA SER A 71 -10.60 -16.53 1.19
C SER A 71 -9.87 -17.82 0.81
N TYR A 72 -8.55 -17.79 0.89
CA TYR A 72 -7.78 -19.01 0.75
C TYR A 72 -8.12 -19.91 1.95
N ASP A 73 -9.02 -20.88 1.75
CA ASP A 73 -9.52 -21.81 2.78
C ASP A 73 -8.50 -22.91 3.13
N GLY A 74 -7.25 -22.77 2.68
CA GLY A 74 -6.19 -23.72 2.96
C GLY A 74 -5.46 -23.45 4.28
N PRO A 75 -4.48 -24.29 4.63
CA PRO A 75 -3.70 -24.14 5.85
C PRO A 75 -3.10 -22.73 6.00
N SER A 76 -3.07 -22.19 7.21
CA SER A 76 -2.41 -20.90 7.51
C SER A 76 -0.90 -20.90 7.24
N ASN A 77 -0.32 -22.07 7.03
CA ASN A 77 1.08 -22.28 6.64
C ASN A 77 1.26 -22.45 5.13
N THR A 78 0.24 -22.19 4.32
CA THR A 78 0.41 -22.22 2.86
C THR A 78 1.34 -21.09 2.45
N PRO A 79 2.49 -21.41 1.82
CA PRO A 79 3.38 -20.40 1.32
C PRO A 79 2.69 -19.62 0.19
N PRO A 80 2.83 -18.28 0.14
CA PRO A 80 2.30 -17.50 -0.98
C PRO A 80 2.91 -17.98 -2.30
N ASP A 81 2.10 -18.01 -3.36
CA ASP A 81 2.54 -18.47 -4.68
C ASP A 81 3.68 -17.60 -5.24
N VAL A 82 3.64 -16.29 -4.96
CA VAL A 82 4.66 -15.30 -5.29
C VAL A 82 4.62 -14.15 -4.27
N GLU A 83 5.74 -13.86 -3.62
CA GLU A 83 5.95 -12.61 -2.87
C GLU A 83 6.54 -11.54 -3.77
N MET A 84 6.11 -10.28 -3.57
CA MET A 84 6.59 -9.13 -4.33
C MET A 84 7.21 -8.10 -3.40
N ARG A 85 8.39 -7.59 -3.77
CA ARG A 85 9.06 -6.48 -3.09
C ARG A 85 9.43 -5.41 -4.10
N GLN A 86 9.24 -4.15 -3.72
CA GLN A 86 9.48 -3.03 -4.63
C GLN A 86 10.45 -2.03 -4.03
N LEU A 87 11.33 -1.52 -4.89
CA LEU A 87 12.23 -0.42 -4.66
C LEU A 87 11.85 0.71 -5.60
N TRP A 88 11.67 1.90 -5.05
CA TRP A 88 11.28 3.09 -5.80
C TRP A 88 12.42 4.09 -5.78
N VAL A 89 12.95 4.45 -6.94
CA VAL A 89 14.03 5.43 -7.08
C VAL A 89 13.44 6.70 -7.66
N HIS A 90 13.35 7.75 -6.86
CA HIS A 90 12.76 9.03 -7.25
C HIS A 90 13.79 9.96 -7.87
N GLY A 91 13.37 10.67 -8.92
CA GLY A 91 14.07 11.84 -9.42
C GLY A 91 13.57 13.12 -8.77
N SER A 92 13.99 14.26 -9.31
CA SER A 92 13.21 15.50 -9.13
C SER A 92 11.82 15.34 -9.75
N TYR A 93 10.88 16.23 -9.41
CA TYR A 93 9.51 16.18 -9.92
C TYR A 93 9.45 15.93 -11.44
N MET A 94 8.87 14.79 -11.85
CA MET A 94 8.72 14.36 -13.25
C MET A 94 10.04 14.16 -14.02
N LYS A 95 11.16 13.94 -13.32
CA LYS A 95 12.51 13.78 -13.88
C LYS A 95 13.19 12.47 -13.50
N ALA A 96 12.42 11.40 -13.31
CA ALA A 96 12.98 10.07 -13.05
C ALA A 96 13.80 9.51 -14.22
N LEU A 97 13.54 9.98 -15.44
CA LEU A 97 14.21 9.50 -16.65
C LEU A 97 15.52 10.26 -16.95
N ASP A 98 15.92 11.21 -16.10
CA ASP A 98 17.21 11.90 -16.24
C ASP A 98 18.35 10.88 -16.14
N ALA A 99 19.37 11.02 -17.00
CA ALA A 99 20.49 10.09 -17.06
C ALA A 99 21.17 9.87 -15.69
N ARG A 100 21.27 10.93 -14.87
CA ARG A 100 21.80 10.81 -13.50
C ARG A 100 20.99 9.83 -12.65
N VAL A 101 19.66 9.94 -12.67
CA VAL A 101 18.76 9.09 -11.88
C VAL A 101 18.81 7.65 -12.39
N LEU A 102 18.91 7.44 -13.71
CA LEU A 102 19.09 6.11 -14.30
C LEU A 102 20.41 5.46 -13.86
N ARG A 103 21.52 6.21 -13.84
CA ARG A 103 22.83 5.73 -13.34
C ARG A 103 22.77 5.36 -11.86
N ASP A 104 22.19 6.23 -11.06
CA ASP A 104 22.07 6.02 -9.62
C ASP A 104 21.17 4.81 -9.33
N ALA A 105 20.05 4.69 -10.05
CA ALA A 105 19.17 3.52 -9.97
C ALA A 105 19.91 2.22 -10.33
N LEU A 106 20.79 2.24 -11.33
CA LEU A 106 21.58 1.07 -11.71
C LEU A 106 22.57 0.67 -10.61
N ARG A 107 23.29 1.64 -10.03
CA ARG A 107 24.20 1.40 -8.91
C ARG A 107 23.47 0.85 -7.69
N ILE A 108 22.28 1.39 -7.37
CA ILE A 108 21.43 0.90 -6.28
C ILE A 108 21.00 -0.54 -6.57
N GLN A 109 20.52 -0.81 -7.78
CA GLN A 109 20.09 -2.15 -8.19
C GLN A 109 21.22 -3.17 -8.08
N GLU A 110 22.42 -2.85 -8.54
CA GLU A 110 23.59 -3.74 -8.46
C GLU A 110 24.01 -4.02 -7.02
N ARG A 111 23.97 -3.02 -6.14
CA ARG A 111 24.28 -3.23 -4.71
C ARG A 111 23.24 -4.10 -4.00
N LEU A 112 21.96 -3.97 -4.39
CA LEU A 112 20.87 -4.72 -3.77
C LEU A 112 20.70 -6.13 -4.33
N ILE A 113 20.82 -6.30 -5.65
CA ILE A 113 20.41 -7.51 -6.39
C ILE A 113 21.53 -8.01 -7.33
N GLY A 114 22.76 -7.50 -7.17
CA GLY A 114 23.92 -7.94 -7.95
C GLY A 114 24.55 -9.24 -7.44
N PRO A 115 25.83 -9.50 -7.77
CA PRO A 115 26.51 -10.76 -7.48
C PRO A 115 26.36 -11.21 -6.02
N GLY A 116 26.18 -12.51 -5.82
CA GLY A 116 25.96 -13.11 -4.50
C GLY A 116 24.51 -13.02 -3.99
N PHE A 117 23.59 -12.33 -4.67
CA PHE A 117 22.20 -12.23 -4.20
C PHE A 117 21.47 -13.55 -4.42
N GLY A 118 20.98 -14.15 -3.32
CA GLY A 118 20.29 -15.44 -3.37
C GLY A 118 21.20 -16.65 -3.61
N SER A 119 22.53 -16.49 -3.56
CA SER A 119 23.50 -17.58 -3.77
C SER A 119 23.42 -18.67 -2.70
N ASP A 120 23.00 -18.32 -1.47
CA ASP A 120 22.83 -19.28 -0.37
C ASP A 120 21.66 -20.25 -0.58
N LEU A 121 20.82 -20.03 -1.60
CA LEU A 121 19.69 -20.93 -1.94
C LEU A 121 20.05 -22.02 -2.95
N SER A 122 21.20 -21.89 -3.62
CA SER A 122 21.74 -22.89 -4.54
C SER A 122 22.62 -23.94 -3.83
N GLY A 123 22.82 -23.78 -2.51
CA GLY A 123 23.71 -24.60 -1.67
C GLY A 123 23.09 -25.94 -1.25
N GLY A 124 22.96 -26.86 -2.21
CA GLY A 124 22.54 -28.25 -1.96
C GLY A 124 23.24 -29.29 -2.83
N VAL A 125 24.29 -28.94 -3.57
CA VAL A 125 25.10 -29.91 -4.32
C VAL A 125 26.45 -30.05 -3.63
N ASN A 126 26.58 -31.06 -2.78
CA ASN A 126 27.88 -31.58 -2.35
C ASN A 126 28.57 -32.20 -3.56
N VAL A 127 29.35 -31.41 -4.32
CA VAL A 127 30.35 -31.99 -5.22
C VAL A 127 31.59 -32.28 -4.38
N THR A 128 31.63 -33.46 -3.78
CA THR A 128 32.90 -34.10 -3.43
C THR A 128 33.51 -34.61 -4.73
N GLY A 129 34.53 -33.91 -5.24
CA GLY A 129 35.27 -34.34 -6.42
C GLY A 129 36.48 -33.44 -6.67
N ASP A 130 37.65 -34.02 -6.51
CA ASP A 130 38.97 -33.43 -6.69
C ASP A 130 39.23 -32.79 -8.07
N ALA A 131 40.24 -31.91 -8.08
CA ALA A 131 41.05 -31.43 -9.21
C ALA A 131 40.42 -30.41 -10.18
N ASP A 132 40.73 -29.12 -10.01
CA ASP A 132 41.86 -28.47 -10.68
C ASP A 132 41.87 -26.96 -10.37
N ALA A 133 43.02 -26.47 -9.92
CA ALA A 133 43.27 -25.06 -9.69
C ALA A 133 43.63 -24.40 -11.03
N ASP A 134 42.65 -23.80 -11.72
CA ASP A 134 42.83 -22.67 -12.67
C ASP A 134 41.51 -22.25 -13.34
N ALA A 135 40.46 -22.02 -12.56
CA ALA A 135 39.29 -21.26 -13.02
C ALA A 135 38.83 -20.33 -11.91
N LEU A 136 38.95 -19.01 -12.14
CA LEU A 136 38.25 -18.00 -11.36
C LEU A 136 36.76 -18.38 -11.32
N PRO A 137 36.15 -18.58 -10.14
CA PRO A 137 34.76 -19.02 -10.10
C PRO A 137 33.88 -17.90 -10.64
N GLU A 138 33.21 -18.16 -11.76
CA GLU A 138 32.22 -17.29 -12.40
C GLU A 138 31.17 -16.86 -11.37
N ALA A 139 31.32 -15.63 -10.86
CA ALA A 139 30.36 -14.93 -10.02
C ALA A 139 29.13 -14.46 -10.83
N GLU A 140 28.62 -15.31 -11.72
CA GLU A 140 27.72 -14.91 -12.81
C GLU A 140 26.24 -15.24 -12.59
N THR A 141 25.77 -15.64 -11.40
CA THR A 141 24.39 -16.18 -11.27
C THR A 141 23.33 -15.26 -10.64
N ALA A 142 23.63 -14.01 -10.31
CA ALA A 142 22.65 -13.11 -9.68
C ALA A 142 22.64 -11.69 -10.27
N GLY A 143 21.51 -11.28 -10.85
CA GLY A 143 21.30 -9.94 -11.40
C GLY A 143 19.97 -9.80 -12.12
N CYS A 144 19.40 -8.58 -12.15
CA CYS A 144 18.12 -8.33 -12.83
C CYS A 144 18.17 -8.59 -14.35
N CYS A 145 19.32 -8.36 -15.00
CA CYS A 145 19.48 -8.44 -16.45
C CYS A 145 20.27 -9.66 -16.94
N ASN A 146 20.55 -10.64 -16.07
CA ASN A 146 21.25 -11.83 -16.50
C ASN A 146 20.33 -12.70 -17.40
N PRO A 147 20.71 -13.02 -18.64
CA PRO A 147 19.93 -13.87 -19.53
C PRO A 147 19.98 -15.36 -19.15
N HIS A 148 21.02 -15.81 -18.44
CA HIS A 148 21.16 -17.20 -18.02
C HIS A 148 20.57 -17.41 -16.63
N VAL A 149 19.24 -17.57 -16.60
CA VAL A 149 18.54 -17.89 -15.37
C VAL A 149 18.00 -19.31 -15.47
N SER A 150 18.73 -20.25 -14.87
CA SER A 150 18.25 -21.62 -14.65
C SER A 150 16.86 -21.59 -14.00
N ASP A 151 16.00 -22.54 -14.38
CA ASP A 151 14.68 -22.76 -13.74
C ASP A 151 14.78 -23.03 -12.24
N GLN A 152 15.99 -23.24 -11.72
CA GLN A 152 16.29 -23.49 -10.32
C GLN A 152 16.34 -22.23 -9.45
N ILE A 153 16.44 -21.02 -10.03
CA ILE A 153 16.49 -19.79 -9.22
C ILE A 153 15.05 -19.39 -8.84
N PRO A 154 14.69 -19.34 -7.54
CA PRO A 154 13.31 -19.17 -7.10
C PRO A 154 12.83 -17.71 -7.11
N TRP A 155 13.68 -16.78 -7.53
CA TRP A 155 13.36 -15.36 -7.60
C TRP A 155 13.72 -14.76 -8.97
N ARG A 156 13.08 -13.63 -9.28
CA ARG A 156 13.25 -12.90 -10.55
C ARG A 156 13.05 -11.40 -10.31
N CYS A 157 13.49 -10.58 -11.25
CA CYS A 157 13.44 -9.12 -11.16
C CYS A 157 12.72 -8.51 -12.36
N HIS A 158 12.08 -7.36 -12.16
CA HIS A 158 11.43 -6.55 -13.18
C HIS A 158 11.78 -5.08 -12.93
N SER A 159 12.60 -4.54 -13.83
CA SER A 159 13.25 -3.24 -13.65
C SER A 159 13.21 -2.44 -14.95
N PRO A 160 13.00 -1.11 -14.90
CA PRO A 160 13.09 -0.25 -16.09
C PRO A 160 14.50 -0.25 -16.69
N LEU A 161 15.53 -0.52 -15.90
CA LEU A 161 16.92 -0.56 -16.38
C LEU A 161 17.17 -1.68 -17.40
N MET A 162 16.24 -2.63 -17.49
CA MET A 162 16.24 -3.65 -18.52
C MET A 162 16.14 -3.07 -19.92
N TYR A 163 15.54 -1.89 -20.17
CA TYR A 163 15.55 -1.25 -21.51
C TYR A 163 16.97 -1.04 -22.07
N TRP A 164 17.95 -0.90 -21.19
CA TRP A 164 19.37 -0.72 -21.50
C TRP A 164 20.22 -1.95 -21.14
N ASN A 165 19.63 -3.15 -21.04
CA ASN A 165 20.33 -4.36 -20.60
C ASN A 165 21.03 -4.22 -19.22
N CYS A 166 20.56 -3.32 -18.34
CA CYS A 166 21.26 -2.94 -17.12
C CYS A 166 22.73 -2.55 -17.35
N SER A 167 23.03 -1.93 -18.50
CA SER A 167 24.38 -1.54 -18.88
C SER A 167 24.55 -0.04 -18.70
N LEU A 168 25.52 0.36 -17.88
CA LEU A 168 25.86 1.76 -17.65
C LEU A 168 26.28 2.46 -18.97
N PRO A 169 27.15 1.88 -19.83
CA PRO A 169 27.45 2.45 -21.13
C PRO A 169 26.23 2.66 -22.03
N ALA A 170 25.25 1.76 -21.99
CA ALA A 170 24.05 1.88 -22.81
C ALA A 170 23.14 3.03 -22.34
N ILE A 171 23.10 3.32 -21.03
CA ILE A 171 22.41 4.48 -20.47
C ILE A 171 23.16 5.77 -20.82
N ASP A 172 24.49 5.74 -20.77
CA ASP A 172 25.33 6.92 -21.03
C ASP A 172 25.30 7.38 -22.49
N LEU A 173 25.16 6.45 -23.42
CA LEU A 173 25.12 6.70 -24.85
C LEU A 173 23.71 7.03 -25.37
N ASP A 174 22.67 6.92 -24.53
CA ASP A 174 21.29 7.17 -24.95
C ASP A 174 20.95 8.66 -24.86
N GLU A 175 20.85 9.30 -26.02
CA GLU A 175 20.48 10.71 -26.14
C GLU A 175 18.96 10.94 -26.06
N ASP A 176 18.12 9.92 -26.31
CA ASP A 176 16.66 10.01 -26.30
C ASP A 176 16.02 8.78 -25.63
N VAL A 177 16.06 8.80 -24.30
CA VAL A 177 15.48 7.80 -23.40
C VAL A 177 14.01 7.49 -23.73
N LEU A 178 13.22 8.50 -24.11
CA LEU A 178 11.79 8.31 -24.40
C LEU A 178 11.59 7.54 -25.70
N SER A 179 12.39 7.84 -26.73
CA SER A 179 12.40 7.09 -27.99
C SER A 179 12.86 5.64 -27.78
N THR A 180 13.90 5.42 -26.97
CA THR A 180 14.38 4.09 -26.61
C THR A 180 13.29 3.26 -25.93
N ILE A 181 12.57 3.83 -24.96
CA ILE A 181 11.45 3.16 -24.29
C ILE A 181 10.31 2.87 -25.29
N ASP A 182 9.93 3.84 -26.12
CA ASP A 182 8.79 3.73 -27.04
C ASP A 182 9.05 2.73 -28.18
N SER A 183 10.31 2.59 -28.62
CA SER A 183 10.72 1.60 -29.63
C SER A 183 10.72 0.16 -29.11
N GLN A 184 10.77 -0.03 -27.79
CA GLN A 184 10.93 -1.33 -27.13
C GLN A 184 9.64 -1.85 -26.48
N LYS A 185 8.45 -1.52 -27.03
CA LYS A 185 7.13 -1.97 -26.50
C LYS A 185 6.97 -3.48 -26.31
N GLY A 186 7.67 -4.28 -27.11
CA GLY A 186 7.62 -5.75 -27.04
C GLY A 186 8.63 -6.37 -26.07
N ARG A 187 9.49 -5.56 -25.46
CA ARG A 187 10.56 -6.03 -24.57
C ARG A 187 10.00 -6.74 -23.37
N ARG A 188 10.69 -7.80 -22.93
CA ARG A 188 10.26 -8.62 -21.79
C ARG A 188 11.32 -8.64 -20.70
N SER A 189 10.89 -8.77 -19.45
CA SER A 189 11.77 -9.00 -18.30
C SER A 189 12.20 -10.47 -18.20
N SER A 190 13.03 -10.79 -17.22
CA SER A 190 13.46 -12.17 -16.91
C SER A 190 12.33 -13.11 -16.50
N TYR A 191 11.12 -12.59 -16.27
CA TYR A 191 9.89 -13.37 -16.05
C TYR A 191 9.05 -13.56 -17.31
N ASN A 192 9.57 -13.17 -18.48
CA ASN A 192 8.81 -13.12 -19.73
C ASN A 192 7.58 -12.16 -19.68
N PHE A 193 7.55 -11.25 -18.69
CA PHE A 193 6.54 -10.19 -18.61
C PHE A 193 6.93 -9.05 -19.53
N THR A 194 5.97 -8.51 -20.27
CA THR A 194 6.19 -7.28 -21.04
C THR A 194 6.63 -6.17 -20.10
N LEU A 195 7.72 -5.51 -20.44
CA LEU A 195 8.30 -4.40 -19.69
C LEU A 195 7.46 -3.13 -19.96
N GLN A 196 6.23 -3.09 -19.45
CA GLN A 196 5.34 -1.98 -19.74
C GLN A 196 5.71 -0.75 -18.91
N PRO A 197 5.72 0.47 -19.48
CA PRO A 197 5.95 1.69 -18.71
C PRO A 197 5.04 1.81 -17.47
N LEU A 198 3.84 1.25 -17.54
CA LEU A 198 2.88 1.24 -16.43
C LEU A 198 3.37 0.46 -15.20
N SER A 199 4.16 -0.61 -15.38
CA SER A 199 4.64 -1.47 -14.29
C SER A 199 5.99 -1.06 -13.72
N VAL A 200 6.83 -0.36 -14.50
CA VAL A 200 8.21 -0.02 -14.12
C VAL A 200 8.43 1.45 -13.78
N PHE A 201 7.42 2.31 -13.91
CA PHE A 201 7.49 3.73 -13.55
C PHE A 201 6.31 4.15 -12.65
N ALA A 202 6.50 5.13 -11.79
CA ALA A 202 5.45 5.74 -10.96
C ALA A 202 5.35 7.26 -11.20
N GLY A 203 4.20 7.85 -10.86
CA GLY A 203 3.92 9.27 -11.13
C GLY A 203 4.07 9.62 -12.62
N LYS A 204 3.44 8.82 -13.48
CA LYS A 204 3.65 8.85 -14.94
C LYS A 204 2.82 9.95 -15.60
N SER A 205 3.37 10.59 -16.62
CA SER A 205 2.66 11.49 -17.54
C SER A 205 2.71 10.92 -18.96
N PHE A 206 1.60 11.01 -19.69
CA PHE A 206 1.45 10.42 -21.03
C PHE A 206 0.88 11.43 -22.03
N ASN A 207 1.28 11.26 -23.30
CA ASN A 207 0.57 11.82 -24.45
C ASN A 207 0.10 10.65 -25.32
N GLY A 208 -1.20 10.34 -25.25
CA GLY A 208 -1.74 9.10 -25.79
C GLY A 208 -1.10 7.89 -25.12
N THR A 209 -0.45 7.02 -25.91
CA THR A 209 0.24 5.83 -25.41
C THR A 209 1.72 6.06 -25.10
N ARG A 210 2.26 7.26 -25.41
CA ARG A 210 3.69 7.56 -25.26
C ARG A 210 3.95 8.15 -23.89
N LEU A 211 4.90 7.57 -23.16
CA LEU A 211 5.39 8.12 -21.90
C LEU A 211 6.07 9.46 -22.19
N LEU A 212 5.77 10.48 -21.39
CA LEU A 212 6.45 11.78 -21.46
C LEU A 212 7.40 11.98 -20.29
N ALA A 213 6.97 11.56 -19.10
CA ALA A 213 7.72 11.77 -17.87
C ALA A 213 7.28 10.79 -16.79
N ALA A 214 8.11 10.63 -15.76
CA ALA A 214 7.81 9.85 -14.57
C ALA A 214 8.48 10.48 -13.35
N ASP A 215 7.89 10.25 -12.18
CA ASP A 215 8.40 10.73 -10.89
C ASP A 215 9.36 9.73 -10.24
N ALA A 216 9.17 8.42 -10.48
CA ALA A 216 10.07 7.39 -10.00
C ALA A 216 10.20 6.19 -10.94
N LEU A 217 11.34 5.51 -10.83
CA LEU A 217 11.57 4.16 -11.32
C LEU A 217 11.08 3.15 -10.28
N VAL A 218 10.46 2.06 -10.74
CA VAL A 218 9.97 0.98 -9.87
C VAL A 218 10.69 -0.32 -10.24
N ILE A 219 11.51 -0.82 -9.33
CA ILE A 219 12.21 -2.10 -9.45
C ILE A 219 11.47 -3.10 -8.57
N THR A 220 10.96 -4.17 -9.17
CA THR A 220 10.18 -5.20 -8.47
C THR A 220 10.93 -6.52 -8.46
N ILE A 221 11.00 -7.18 -7.31
CA ILE A 221 11.50 -8.54 -7.13
C ILE A 221 10.31 -9.44 -6.87
N PHE A 222 10.27 -10.56 -7.58
CA PHE A 222 9.32 -11.65 -7.39
C PHE A 222 10.05 -12.82 -6.75
N ASP A 223 9.55 -13.32 -5.63
CA ASP A 223 10.14 -14.44 -4.88
C ASP A 223 9.12 -15.56 -4.72
N ARG A 224 9.52 -16.79 -5.05
CA ARG A 224 8.74 -18.03 -4.84
C ARG A 224 9.34 -18.92 -3.74
N SER A 225 10.48 -18.56 -3.15
CA SER A 225 11.24 -19.41 -2.20
C SER A 225 10.77 -19.36 -0.75
N GLY A 226 9.85 -18.47 -0.39
CA GLY A 226 9.31 -18.43 0.97
C GLY A 226 10.27 -17.86 2.01
N GLY A 227 10.83 -16.67 1.76
CA GLY A 227 11.32 -15.77 2.81
C GLY A 227 12.82 -15.48 2.83
N THR A 228 13.67 -16.36 2.31
CA THR A 228 15.14 -16.19 2.35
C THR A 228 15.64 -15.06 1.44
N ILE A 229 15.09 -14.94 0.24
CA ILE A 229 15.34 -13.81 -0.67
C ILE A 229 14.83 -12.50 -0.08
N ALA A 230 13.68 -12.56 0.57
CA ALA A 230 13.09 -11.45 1.30
C ALA A 230 14.02 -10.93 2.41
N ASP A 231 14.58 -11.82 3.23
CA ASP A 231 15.50 -11.45 4.31
C ASP A 231 16.83 -10.90 3.78
N GLU A 232 17.35 -11.47 2.69
CA GLU A 232 18.58 -10.99 2.06
C GLU A 232 18.38 -9.61 1.42
N PHE A 233 17.26 -9.38 0.74
CA PHE A 233 16.89 -8.06 0.22
C PHE A 233 16.79 -7.03 1.34
N ASP A 234 16.13 -7.41 2.44
CA ASP A 234 15.98 -6.56 3.61
C ASP A 234 17.34 -6.23 4.27
N ARG A 235 18.24 -7.22 4.34
CA ARG A 235 19.59 -7.05 4.87
C ARG A 235 20.40 -6.09 4.01
N ARG A 236 20.47 -6.33 2.69
CA ARG A 236 21.21 -5.47 1.75
C ARG A 236 20.66 -4.06 1.68
N SER A 237 19.33 -3.88 1.77
CA SER A 237 18.70 -2.56 1.83
C SER A 237 19.16 -1.74 3.03
N ARG A 238 19.28 -2.37 4.21
CA ARG A 238 19.80 -1.71 5.42
C ARG A 238 21.28 -1.39 5.30
N THR A 239 22.08 -2.31 4.76
CA THR A 239 23.51 -2.06 4.53
C THR A 239 23.72 -0.90 3.57
N LEU A 240 22.97 -0.87 2.46
CA LEU A 240 23.04 0.22 1.50
C LEU A 240 22.71 1.59 2.10
N ALA A 241 21.66 1.67 2.91
CA ALA A 241 21.27 2.90 3.60
C ALA A 241 22.32 3.39 4.61
N ARG A 242 23.09 2.46 5.21
CA ARG A 242 24.15 2.78 6.17
C ARG A 242 25.45 3.22 5.51
N ASP A 243 25.80 2.58 4.39
CA ASP A 243 27.11 2.77 3.75
C ASP A 243 27.13 3.97 2.79
N SER A 244 25.97 4.52 2.43
CA SER A 244 25.88 5.64 1.46
C SER A 244 24.87 6.72 1.85
N PRO A 245 24.94 7.27 3.08
CA PRO A 245 24.00 8.29 3.55
C PRO A 245 24.16 9.63 2.83
N ASP A 246 25.36 9.93 2.31
CA ASP A 246 25.66 11.19 1.64
C ASP A 246 25.32 11.18 0.14
N ASP A 247 25.19 9.99 -0.46
CA ASP A 247 24.92 9.82 -1.88
C ASP A 247 23.42 9.88 -2.19
N TRP A 248 22.58 9.28 -1.33
CA TRP A 248 21.13 9.13 -1.55
C TRP A 248 20.32 9.30 -0.26
N VAL A 249 19.10 9.81 -0.41
CA VAL A 249 18.13 9.90 0.68
C VAL A 249 17.24 8.66 0.64
N PHE A 250 17.22 7.90 1.74
CA PHE A 250 16.43 6.68 1.86
C PHE A 250 15.13 6.96 2.61
N TYR A 251 14.03 6.40 2.11
CA TYR A 251 12.74 6.44 2.80
C TYR A 251 12.22 5.03 3.07
N PRO A 252 12.04 4.64 4.34
CA PRO A 252 12.44 5.36 5.55
C PRO A 252 13.97 5.40 5.72
N ASP A 253 14.46 6.29 6.59
CA ASP A 253 15.91 6.50 6.83
C ASP A 253 16.68 5.22 7.21
N THR A 254 15.99 4.18 7.69
CA THR A 254 16.57 2.87 8.05
C THR A 254 16.57 1.85 6.90
N GLY A 255 16.09 2.23 5.71
CA GLY A 255 16.03 1.39 4.51
C GLY A 255 14.81 0.46 4.40
N LEU A 256 13.97 0.33 5.45
CA LEU A 256 12.75 -0.51 5.42
C LEU A 256 11.62 0.01 6.31
N ARG A 257 10.39 0.00 5.79
CA ARG A 257 9.17 0.03 6.61
C ARG A 257 8.69 -1.40 6.82
N LYS A 258 8.89 -1.97 8.02
CA LYS A 258 7.82 -2.82 8.58
C LYS A 258 6.72 -1.85 8.99
N LEU A 259 5.57 -1.91 8.32
CA LEU A 259 4.40 -1.14 8.71
C LEU A 259 3.98 -1.56 10.13
N LYS A 260 4.52 -0.86 11.14
CA LYS A 260 3.93 -0.79 12.47
C LYS A 260 3.03 0.42 12.50
N ALA A 261 1.79 0.17 12.93
CA ALA A 261 0.71 1.12 13.04
C ALA A 261 1.16 2.42 13.74
N VAL A 262 0.83 3.54 13.11
CA VAL A 262 1.19 4.89 13.53
C VAL A 262 0.39 5.25 14.79
N LYS A 263 1.07 5.81 15.79
CA LYS A 263 0.45 6.42 16.96
C LYS A 263 0.02 7.85 16.57
N SER A 264 -1.27 8.07 16.33
CA SER A 264 -1.86 9.41 16.22
C SER A 264 -3.36 9.34 16.55
N VAL A 265 -3.80 10.13 17.53
CA VAL A 265 -5.19 10.43 17.96
C VAL A 265 -6.21 9.27 17.93
N PHE A 266 -5.75 8.05 18.23
CA PHE A 266 -6.58 6.84 18.25
C PHE A 266 -7.83 6.99 19.12
N GLY A 267 -7.73 7.69 20.26
CA GLY A 267 -8.86 7.91 21.16
C GLY A 267 -10.02 8.69 20.54
N LEU A 268 -9.73 9.80 19.84
CA LEU A 268 -10.77 10.62 19.20
C LEU A 268 -11.41 9.88 18.02
N PHE A 269 -10.59 9.17 17.25
CA PHE A 269 -11.07 8.35 16.13
C PHE A 269 -11.93 7.19 16.63
N CYS A 270 -11.53 6.52 17.71
CA CYS A 270 -12.34 5.47 18.35
C CYS A 270 -13.66 6.00 18.89
N THR A 271 -13.68 7.21 19.48
CA THR A 271 -14.94 7.81 19.95
C THR A 271 -15.88 8.18 18.81
N VAL A 272 -15.35 8.73 17.71
CA VAL A 272 -16.14 9.06 16.51
C VAL A 272 -16.70 7.78 15.91
N ILE A 273 -15.87 6.76 15.72
CA ILE A 273 -16.31 5.45 15.23
C ILE A 273 -17.38 4.86 16.14
N ALA A 274 -17.15 4.80 17.45
CA ALA A 274 -18.11 4.23 18.40
C ALA A 274 -19.44 4.95 18.37
N GLN A 275 -19.44 6.29 18.30
CA GLN A 275 -20.65 7.10 18.20
C GLN A 275 -21.43 6.80 16.90
N MET A 276 -20.72 6.64 15.78
CA MET A 276 -21.34 6.32 14.49
C MET A 276 -21.99 4.93 14.52
N PHE A 277 -21.29 3.93 15.06
CA PHE A 277 -21.85 2.58 15.21
C PHE A 277 -23.11 2.58 16.10
N ILE A 278 -23.08 3.28 17.23
CA ILE A 278 -24.24 3.42 18.12
C ILE A 278 -25.41 4.10 17.40
N SER A 279 -25.16 5.15 16.61
CA SER A 279 -26.20 5.84 15.84
C SER A 279 -26.83 4.94 14.77
N ILE A 280 -26.02 4.12 14.09
CA ILE A 280 -26.51 3.19 13.07
C ILE A 280 -27.35 2.08 13.72
N CYS A 281 -26.83 1.44 14.77
CA CYS A 281 -27.54 0.39 15.50
C CYS A 281 -28.85 0.88 16.09
N SER A 282 -28.86 2.06 16.72
CA SER A 282 -30.10 2.66 17.26
C SER A 282 -31.13 2.98 16.18
N SER A 283 -30.71 3.46 15.00
CA SER A 283 -31.62 3.66 13.86
C SER A 283 -32.25 2.35 13.39
N PHE A 284 -31.49 1.26 13.28
CA PHE A 284 -32.02 -0.05 12.91
C PHE A 284 -32.99 -0.59 13.97
N THR A 285 -32.68 -0.42 15.25
CA THR A 285 -33.59 -0.76 16.35
C THR A 285 -34.92 -0.02 16.21
N ILE A 286 -34.89 1.29 15.98
CA ILE A 286 -36.10 2.11 15.83
C ILE A 286 -36.90 1.65 14.60
N CYS A 287 -36.26 1.43 13.45
CA CYS A 287 -36.92 0.92 12.25
C CYS A 287 -37.52 -0.48 12.44
N GLY A 288 -36.84 -1.35 13.20
CA GLY A 288 -37.33 -2.68 13.57
C GLY A 288 -38.52 -2.63 14.51
N ILE A 289 -38.50 -1.77 15.54
CA ILE A 289 -39.63 -1.54 16.45
C ILE A 289 -40.84 -1.00 15.67
N LEU A 290 -40.61 -0.11 14.70
CA LEU A 290 -41.65 0.48 13.86
C LEU A 290 -42.09 -0.42 12.69
N ARG A 291 -41.54 -1.64 12.56
CA ARG A 291 -41.81 -2.62 11.48
C ARG A 291 -41.70 -2.01 10.06
N ILE A 292 -40.73 -1.12 9.86
CA ILE A 292 -40.46 -0.53 8.55
C ILE A 292 -39.65 -1.53 7.73
N ASN A 293 -40.14 -1.87 6.53
CA ASN A 293 -39.53 -2.90 5.69
C ASN A 293 -38.30 -2.33 4.94
N LEU A 294 -37.11 -2.59 5.47
CA LEU A 294 -35.83 -2.08 4.95
C LEU A 294 -35.22 -2.93 3.82
N ALA A 295 -35.90 -4.01 3.39
CA ALA A 295 -35.40 -4.97 2.40
C ALA A 295 -35.10 -4.37 1.01
N ASN A 296 -35.63 -3.17 0.70
CA ASN A 296 -35.43 -2.49 -0.58
C ASN A 296 -34.32 -1.44 -0.57
N VAL A 297 -33.67 -1.21 0.58
CA VAL A 297 -32.53 -0.27 0.69
C VAL A 297 -31.24 -1.09 0.71
N PRO A 298 -30.30 -0.91 -0.22
CA PRO A 298 -29.03 -1.62 -0.19
C PRO A 298 -28.33 -1.33 1.13
N GLY A 299 -27.99 -2.37 1.89
CA GLY A 299 -27.49 -2.27 3.27
C GLY A 299 -26.24 -1.39 3.43
N GLU A 300 -25.50 -1.15 2.35
CA GLU A 300 -24.30 -0.32 2.28
C GLU A 300 -24.58 1.19 2.09
N ALA A 301 -25.75 1.57 1.55
CA ALA A 301 -26.04 2.98 1.26
C ALA A 301 -26.49 3.75 2.50
N TYR A 302 -27.17 3.10 3.44
CA TYR A 302 -27.73 3.74 4.62
C TYR A 302 -26.66 4.13 5.67
N PRO A 303 -25.70 3.27 6.04
CA PRO A 303 -24.56 3.64 6.89
C PRO A 303 -23.71 4.73 6.23
N PHE A 304 -23.56 4.68 4.90
CA PHE A 304 -22.80 5.67 4.14
C PHE A 304 -23.45 7.06 4.17
N VAL A 305 -24.78 7.16 3.98
CA VAL A 305 -25.50 8.44 4.08
C VAL A 305 -25.45 9.01 5.50
N VAL A 306 -25.61 8.17 6.53
CA VAL A 306 -25.48 8.58 7.94
C VAL A 306 -24.03 8.97 8.27
N LEU A 307 -23.04 8.29 7.67
CA LEU A 307 -21.62 8.58 7.81
C LEU A 307 -21.24 9.91 7.16
N VAL A 308 -21.70 10.16 5.93
CA VAL A 308 -21.44 11.42 5.21
C VAL A 308 -22.11 12.60 5.91
N ILE A 309 -23.39 12.47 6.32
CA ILE A 309 -24.11 13.53 7.03
C ILE A 309 -23.58 13.73 8.47
N GLY A 310 -23.13 12.66 9.12
CA GLY A 310 -22.53 12.71 10.46
C GLY A 310 -21.14 13.37 10.47
N LEU A 311 -20.32 13.07 9.45
CA LEU A 311 -18.99 13.68 9.26
C LEU A 311 -19.08 15.16 8.84
N GLU A 312 -20.14 15.59 8.16
CA GLU A 312 -20.36 17.02 7.86
C GLU A 312 -20.76 17.85 9.10
N ASN A 313 -21.26 17.22 10.16
CA ASN A 313 -21.76 17.89 11.38
C ASN A 313 -20.82 17.78 12.61
N MET A 314 -19.70 17.05 12.49
CA MET A 314 -18.67 16.89 13.54
C MET A 314 -17.47 17.79 13.27
#